data_AF-A0AAV0DKC3-F1
#
_entry.id   AF-A0AAV0DKC3-F1
#
_cell.length_a   1.000
_cell.length_b   1.000
_cell.length_c   1.000
_cell.angle_alpha   90.00
_cell.angle_beta   90.00
_cell.angle_gamma   90.00
#
_symmetry.space_group_name_H-M   'P 1'
#
loop_
_entity.id
_entity.type
_entity.pdbx_description
1 polymer ?
#
loop_
_entity_poly.entity_id
_entity_poly.type
_entity_poly.pdbx_seq_one_letter_code
_entity_poly.pdbx_strand_id
1 'polypeptide(L)'
;MSRKNQFWLLKTEPGTWSWEDQSANGGLSKWDGVKNKQAQKHMKSMHPGDLCFFYHSGNKFRRVVGVVKVVRGWYTDGDTDKDSGGGAVDVEAVGEMRRPVDLAEMKRDDALKGFVLFGQPRLSVVPVERSIWERVCEMGGGYSGDGLDDDDDDDDGGGGDDDDDDDDDDDDEEEEEEEEEEDEDEDEDQEDEEEDEE
;
A
#
# COMPACT_ATOMS: atom_id res chain seq x y z
N MET A 1 28.88 9.77 -14.95
CA MET A 1 27.91 8.68 -15.07
C MET A 1 26.76 9.00 -14.13
N SER A 2 25.56 9.28 -14.65
CA SER A 2 24.38 9.51 -13.81
C SER A 2 24.05 8.23 -13.05
N ARG A 3 23.91 8.34 -11.73
CA ARG A 3 23.48 7.22 -10.88
C ARG A 3 22.02 6.90 -11.24
N LYS A 4 21.70 5.62 -11.47
CA LYS A 4 20.30 5.19 -11.66
C LYS A 4 19.58 5.30 -10.32
N ASN A 5 18.47 6.03 -10.27
CA ASN A 5 17.61 6.15 -9.09
C ASN A 5 17.22 4.76 -8.59
N GLN A 6 17.28 4.59 -7.28
CA GLN A 6 16.81 3.38 -6.60
C GLN A 6 15.36 3.57 -6.18
N PHE A 7 14.64 2.46 -6.05
CA PHE A 7 13.26 2.43 -5.61
C PHE A 7 13.14 1.74 -4.26
N TRP A 8 12.27 2.26 -3.42
CA TRP A 8 12.06 1.78 -2.06
C TRP A 8 10.57 1.75 -1.73
N LEU A 9 10.23 1.09 -0.62
CA LEU A 9 8.91 1.13 -0.01
C LEU A 9 9.07 1.45 1.48
N LEU A 10 8.31 2.42 1.93
CA LEU A 10 8.29 2.95 3.28
C LEU A 10 6.95 2.64 3.93
N LYS A 11 6.97 1.88 5.04
CA LYS A 11 5.76 1.50 5.76
C LYS A 11 5.47 2.45 6.91
N THR A 12 4.23 2.92 6.98
CA THR A 12 3.70 3.67 8.12
C THR A 12 2.28 3.21 8.44
N GLU A 13 1.88 3.28 9.69
CA GLU A 13 0.48 3.06 10.06
C GLU A 13 -0.31 4.36 9.86
N PRO A 14 -1.49 4.31 9.22
CA PRO A 14 -2.26 5.52 8.93
C PRO A 14 -2.69 6.27 10.19
N GLY A 15 -2.82 5.60 11.34
CA GLY A 15 -3.08 6.25 12.62
C GLY A 15 -1.87 6.96 13.24
N THR A 16 -0.65 6.73 12.74
CA THR A 16 0.57 7.43 13.17
C THR A 16 0.95 8.52 12.18
N TRP A 17 0.96 8.19 10.89
CA TRP A 17 1.26 9.13 9.81
C TRP A 17 0.58 8.65 8.52
N SER A 18 -0.48 9.33 8.12
CA SER A 18 -1.27 9.05 6.93
C SER A 18 -0.73 9.78 5.69
N TRP A 19 -1.32 9.50 4.53
CA TRP A 19 -1.01 10.27 3.31
C TRP A 19 -1.55 11.70 3.39
N GLU A 20 -2.69 11.90 4.04
CA GLU A 20 -3.27 13.22 4.28
C GLU A 20 -2.33 14.07 5.15
N ASP A 21 -1.74 13.48 6.20
CA ASP A 21 -0.73 14.16 7.03
C ASP A 21 0.50 14.55 6.21
N GLN A 22 0.98 13.63 5.36
CA GLN A 22 2.12 13.88 4.47
C GLN A 22 1.85 15.06 3.54
N SER A 23 0.67 15.08 2.93
CA SER A 23 0.26 16.12 1.98
C SER A 23 0.04 17.47 2.68
N ALA A 24 -0.60 17.46 3.86
CA ALA A 24 -0.87 18.66 4.65
C ALA A 24 0.41 19.31 5.20
N ASN A 25 1.48 18.54 5.45
CA ASN A 25 2.74 19.07 5.96
C ASN A 25 3.63 19.71 4.88
N GLY A 26 3.04 20.26 3.83
CA GLY A 26 3.75 20.80 2.67
C GLY A 26 4.52 19.73 1.88
N GLY A 27 4.10 18.47 2.00
CA GLY A 27 4.73 17.34 1.35
C GLY A 27 6.03 16.85 2.00
N LEU A 28 6.64 17.55 2.97
CA LEU A 28 7.94 17.17 3.54
C LEU A 28 7.78 16.41 4.87
N SER A 29 8.48 15.30 5.06
CA SER A 29 8.51 14.60 6.35
C SER A 29 9.86 13.99 6.68
N LYS A 30 10.16 13.96 7.99
CA LYS A 30 11.31 13.27 8.56
C LYS A 30 10.93 11.80 8.77
N TRP A 31 11.57 10.90 8.04
CA TRP A 31 11.38 9.47 8.20
C TRP A 31 12.32 8.92 9.27
N ASP A 32 11.87 8.89 10.52
CA ASP A 32 12.62 8.41 11.68
C ASP A 32 11.93 7.22 12.39
N GLY A 33 12.25 6.95 13.66
CA GLY A 33 11.62 5.88 14.44
C GLY A 33 11.98 4.43 14.03
N VAL A 34 12.76 4.24 12.97
CA VAL A 34 13.13 2.92 12.46
C VAL A 34 14.17 2.24 13.36
N LYS A 35 13.71 1.25 14.13
CA LYS A 35 14.56 0.46 15.07
C LYS A 35 15.22 -0.77 14.43
N ASN A 36 14.66 -1.29 13.34
CA ASN A 36 15.18 -2.48 12.67
C ASN A 36 16.50 -2.17 11.95
N LYS A 37 17.59 -2.88 12.29
CA LYS A 37 18.94 -2.62 11.75
C LYS A 37 19.06 -2.83 10.24
N GLN A 38 18.32 -3.77 9.66
CA GLN A 38 18.28 -3.97 8.22
C GLN A 38 17.56 -2.82 7.51
N ALA A 39 16.43 -2.37 8.04
CA ALA A 39 15.73 -1.19 7.54
C ALA A 39 16.60 0.07 7.66
N GLN A 40 17.32 0.26 8.78
CA GLN A 40 18.30 1.34 8.93
C GLN A 40 19.41 1.25 7.87
N LYS A 41 19.89 0.04 7.52
CA LYS A 41 20.88 -0.14 6.45
C LYS A 41 20.32 0.25 5.08
N HIS A 42 19.05 -0.06 4.81
CA HIS A 42 18.37 0.38 3.59
C HIS A 42 18.26 1.91 3.54
N MET A 43 17.83 2.55 4.62
CA MET A 43 17.77 4.02 4.71
C MET A 43 19.13 4.67 4.52
N LYS A 44 20.20 4.09 5.09
CA LYS A 44 21.59 4.55 4.86
C LYS A 44 22.05 4.43 3.40
N SER A 45 21.39 3.59 2.60
CA SER A 45 21.70 3.38 1.19
C SER A 45 20.88 4.30 0.27
N MET A 46 19.89 5.02 0.80
CA MET A 46 19.08 5.99 0.07
C MET A 46 19.86 7.25 -0.24
N HIS A 47 19.61 7.81 -1.42
CA HIS A 47 20.22 9.05 -1.88
C HIS A 47 19.12 10.03 -2.32
N PRO A 48 19.37 11.34 -2.26
CA PRO A 48 18.44 12.32 -2.80
C PRO A 48 18.06 12.01 -4.25
N GLY A 49 16.76 12.02 -4.55
CA GLY A 49 16.17 11.63 -5.83
C GLY A 49 15.69 10.19 -5.92
N ASP A 50 16.06 9.30 -4.99
CA ASP A 50 15.48 7.96 -4.93
C ASP A 50 13.96 8.06 -4.64
N LEU A 51 13.17 7.20 -5.30
CA LEU A 51 11.72 7.19 -5.19
C LEU A 51 11.26 6.09 -4.23
N CYS A 52 10.18 6.36 -3.51
CA CYS A 52 9.70 5.53 -2.42
C CYS A 52 8.18 5.41 -2.50
N PHE A 53 7.66 4.18 -2.49
CA PHE A 53 6.24 3.95 -2.26
C PHE A 53 5.91 4.28 -0.81
N PHE A 54 4.88 5.08 -0.61
CA PHE A 54 4.25 5.32 0.67
C PHE A 54 3.22 4.22 0.92
N TYR A 55 3.51 3.33 1.86
CA TYR A 55 2.71 2.14 2.11
C TYR A 55 2.04 2.22 3.47
N HIS A 56 0.71 2.14 3.49
CA HIS A 56 -0.03 1.96 4.73
C HIS A 56 0.13 0.53 5.22
N SER A 57 0.63 0.39 6.44
CA SER A 57 0.67 -0.86 7.20
C SER A 57 -0.43 -0.87 8.25
N GLY A 58 -0.90 -2.06 8.60
CA GLY A 58 -1.98 -2.27 9.56
C GLY A 58 -2.80 -3.49 9.17
N ASN A 59 -3.84 -3.85 9.94
CA ASN A 59 -4.66 -5.01 9.60
C ASN A 59 -5.73 -4.71 8.54
N LYS A 60 -6.21 -3.47 8.46
CA LYS A 60 -7.32 -3.08 7.56
C LYS A 60 -6.88 -2.38 6.27
N PHE A 61 -5.72 -1.73 6.26
CA PHE A 61 -5.30 -0.85 5.16
C PHE A 61 -3.88 -1.19 4.69
N ARG A 62 -3.70 -2.36 4.07
CA ARG A 62 -2.39 -2.83 3.57
C ARG A 62 -2.23 -2.50 2.10
N ARG A 63 -1.79 -1.28 1.79
CA ARG A 63 -1.78 -0.78 0.41
C ARG A 63 -0.75 0.30 0.16
N VAL A 64 -0.32 0.41 -1.09
CA VAL A 64 0.43 1.57 -1.59
C VAL A 64 -0.57 2.68 -1.88
N VAL A 65 -0.35 3.86 -1.31
CA VAL A 65 -1.26 5.01 -1.44
C VAL A 65 -0.64 6.20 -2.16
N GLY A 66 0.69 6.30 -2.20
CA GLY A 66 1.35 7.43 -2.83
C GLY A 66 2.82 7.18 -3.08
N VAL A 67 3.48 8.19 -3.65
CA VAL A 67 4.91 8.21 -3.95
C VAL A 67 5.55 9.40 -3.27
N VAL A 68 6.67 9.15 -2.60
CA VAL A 68 7.55 10.17 -2.04
C VAL A 68 8.95 10.03 -2.62
N LYS A 69 9.73 11.11 -2.59
CA LYS A 69 11.11 11.20 -3.06
C LYS A 69 12.02 11.54 -1.91
N VAL A 70 13.15 10.87 -1.80
CA VAL A 70 14.17 11.25 -0.81
C VAL A 70 14.74 12.61 -1.19
N VAL A 71 14.66 13.59 -0.30
CA VAL A 71 15.26 14.92 -0.47
C VAL A 71 16.53 15.09 0.36
N ARG A 72 16.66 14.33 1.45
CA ARG A 72 17.87 14.26 2.27
C ARG A 72 18.23 12.82 2.59
N GLY A 73 19.47 12.44 2.27
CA GLY A 73 20.02 11.14 2.66
C GLY A 73 20.20 11.00 4.17
N TRP A 74 20.62 9.80 4.62
CA TRP A 74 20.68 9.46 6.04
C TRP A 74 21.49 10.45 6.88
N TYR A 75 20.91 10.90 7.98
CA TYR A 75 21.57 11.71 8.99
C TYR A 75 21.16 11.25 10.40
N THR A 76 22.00 11.57 11.38
CA THR A 76 21.72 11.37 12.80
C THR A 76 21.51 12.73 13.43
N ASP A 77 20.46 12.89 14.23
CA ASP A 77 20.27 14.11 15.01
C ASP A 77 21.41 14.20 16.02
N GLY A 78 22.20 15.27 15.97
CA GLY A 78 23.48 15.37 16.68
C GLY A 78 23.36 15.49 18.20
N ASP A 79 22.15 15.54 18.76
CA ASP A 79 21.91 15.99 20.13
C ASP A 79 21.22 14.95 21.05
N THR A 80 20.54 13.94 20.51
CA THR A 80 19.92 12.90 21.34
C THR A 80 20.86 11.72 21.53
N ASP A 81 21.50 11.69 22.69
CA ASP A 81 22.06 10.54 23.42
C ASP A 81 22.78 9.49 22.54
N LYS A 82 24.09 9.31 22.76
CA LYS A 82 24.93 8.34 22.03
C LYS A 82 24.43 6.88 22.08
N ASP A 83 23.39 6.60 22.88
CA ASP A 83 22.69 5.33 22.99
C ASP A 83 21.40 5.19 22.15
N SER A 84 20.84 6.28 21.58
CA SER A 84 19.54 6.21 20.89
C SER A 84 19.60 5.59 19.49
N GLY A 85 20.79 5.53 18.88
CA GLY A 85 21.08 4.75 17.66
C GLY A 85 20.14 4.99 16.46
N GLY A 86 19.37 6.07 16.48
CA GLY A 86 18.36 6.44 15.50
C GLY A 86 18.92 7.43 14.51
N GLY A 87 18.58 7.25 13.24
CA GLY A 87 18.79 8.26 12.22
C GLY A 87 17.59 8.31 11.31
N ALA A 88 17.59 9.30 10.43
CA ALA A 88 16.45 9.66 9.62
C ALA A 88 16.88 9.97 8.19
N VAL A 89 15.92 9.91 7.28
CA VAL A 89 15.98 10.52 5.94
C VAL A 89 14.83 11.50 5.82
N ASP A 90 14.97 12.54 5.00
CA ASP A 90 13.85 13.43 4.70
C ASP A 90 13.26 13.05 3.35
N VAL A 91 11.93 12.94 3.29
CA VAL A 91 11.17 12.58 2.09
C VAL A 91 10.14 13.65 1.76
N GLU A 92 9.92 13.88 0.48
CA GLU A 92 8.98 14.84 -0.07
C GLU A 92 7.91 14.12 -0.90
N ALA A 93 6.64 14.50 -0.76
CA ALA A 93 5.55 13.99 -1.57
C ALA A 93 5.80 14.31 -3.05
N VAL A 94 5.65 13.29 -3.90
CA VAL A 94 5.67 13.44 -5.35
C VAL A 94 4.24 13.48 -5.87
N GLY A 95 3.44 12.50 -5.45
CA GLY A 95 2.02 12.46 -5.78
C GLY A 95 1.33 11.23 -5.22
N GLU A 96 0.00 11.30 -5.19
CA GLU A 96 -0.86 10.22 -4.74
C GLU A 96 -1.01 9.17 -5.84
N MET A 97 -1.15 7.89 -5.46
CA MET A 97 -1.51 6.85 -6.43
C MET A 97 -2.92 7.13 -6.92
N ARG A 98 -3.16 7.11 -8.24
CA ARG A 98 -4.51 7.32 -8.78
C ARG A 98 -5.49 6.30 -8.23
N ARG A 99 -5.04 5.06 -8.13
CA ARG A 99 -5.73 3.98 -7.43
C ARG A 99 -4.78 3.35 -6.40
N PRO A 100 -5.15 3.29 -5.11
CA PRO A 100 -4.37 2.56 -4.13
C PRO A 100 -4.24 1.08 -4.51
N VAL A 101 -3.03 0.52 -4.34
CA VAL A 101 -2.74 -0.87 -4.72
C VAL A 101 -2.62 -1.75 -3.48
N ASP A 102 -3.58 -2.66 -3.30
CA ASP A 102 -3.66 -3.51 -2.13
C ASP A 102 -2.64 -4.66 -2.12
N LEU A 103 -2.21 -5.07 -0.94
CA LEU A 103 -1.31 -6.21 -0.75
C LEU A 103 -1.89 -7.51 -1.29
N ALA A 104 -3.21 -7.70 -1.20
CA ALA A 104 -3.87 -8.87 -1.73
C ALA A 104 -3.79 -8.91 -3.27
N GLU A 105 -3.97 -7.77 -3.92
CA GLU A 105 -3.83 -7.62 -5.38
C GLU A 105 -2.37 -7.88 -5.79
N MET A 106 -1.41 -7.24 -5.11
CA MET A 106 0.01 -7.43 -5.39
C MET A 106 0.47 -8.90 -5.24
N LYS A 107 -0.12 -9.66 -4.30
CA LYS A 107 0.22 -11.08 -4.10
C LYS A 107 -0.34 -12.01 -5.17
N ARG A 108 -1.42 -11.62 -5.85
CA ARG A 108 -2.03 -12.40 -6.94
C ARG A 108 -1.31 -12.21 -8.26
N ASP A 109 -0.51 -11.15 -8.39
CA ASP A 109 0.24 -10.87 -9.59
C ASP A 109 1.56 -11.67 -9.64
N ASP A 110 1.67 -12.51 -10.66
CA ASP A 110 2.82 -13.38 -10.89
C ASP A 110 4.13 -12.61 -11.13
N ALA A 111 4.05 -11.40 -11.70
CA ALA A 111 5.21 -10.54 -11.93
C ALA A 111 5.80 -10.00 -10.61
N LEU A 112 5.03 -10.04 -9.52
CA LEU A 112 5.44 -9.53 -8.21
C LEU A 112 5.95 -10.64 -7.25
N LYS A 113 5.98 -11.91 -7.67
CA LYS A 113 6.38 -13.06 -6.81
C LYS A 113 7.74 -12.90 -6.11
N GLY A 114 8.67 -12.16 -6.71
CA GLY A 114 10.00 -11.89 -6.15
C GLY A 114 10.06 -10.73 -5.14
N PHE A 115 8.94 -10.08 -4.85
CA PHE A 115 8.94 -8.86 -4.06
C PHE A 115 9.32 -9.15 -2.60
N VAL A 116 10.40 -8.52 -2.13
CA VAL A 116 10.96 -8.65 -0.77
C VAL A 116 9.90 -8.40 0.32
N LEU A 117 8.90 -7.56 0.03
CA LEU A 117 7.77 -7.28 0.91
C LEU A 117 7.05 -8.56 1.38
N PHE A 118 6.89 -9.56 0.49
CA PHE A 118 6.12 -10.77 0.79
C PHE A 118 6.88 -11.73 1.70
N GLY A 119 8.20 -11.84 1.52
CA GLY A 119 9.05 -12.69 2.36
C GLY A 119 9.44 -12.04 3.70
N GLN A 120 9.40 -10.70 3.79
CA GLN A 120 9.83 -9.95 4.97
C GLN A 120 8.76 -8.91 5.42
N PRO A 121 7.57 -9.36 5.88
CA PRO A 121 6.46 -8.47 6.18
C PRO A 121 6.73 -7.50 7.35
N ARG A 122 7.61 -7.88 8.28
CA ARG A 122 8.01 -7.05 9.44
C ARG A 122 9.06 -5.98 9.12
N LEU A 123 9.61 -5.98 7.91
CA LEU A 123 10.59 -4.99 7.49
C LEU A 123 9.88 -3.70 7.07
N SER A 124 10.20 -2.57 7.71
CA SER A 124 9.52 -1.28 7.47
C SER A 124 10.05 -0.50 6.27
N VAL A 125 11.30 -0.73 5.88
CA VAL A 125 11.94 -0.12 4.71
C VAL A 125 12.45 -1.21 3.79
N VAL A 126 11.89 -1.31 2.60
CA VAL A 126 12.08 -2.44 1.69
C VAL A 126 12.63 -1.93 0.36
N PRO A 127 13.69 -2.54 -0.21
CA PRO A 127 14.12 -2.23 -1.57
C PRO A 127 13.09 -2.74 -2.58
N VAL A 128 12.88 -1.96 -3.64
CA VAL A 128 11.96 -2.29 -4.73
C VAL A 128 12.77 -2.38 -6.01
N GLU A 129 12.65 -3.50 -6.73
CA GLU A 129 13.26 -3.60 -8.06
C GLU A 129 12.48 -2.76 -9.07
N ARG A 130 13.15 -2.29 -10.11
CA ARG A 130 12.52 -1.45 -11.14
C ARG A 130 11.29 -2.09 -11.79
N SER A 131 11.36 -3.38 -12.13
CA SER A 131 10.23 -4.11 -12.71
C SER A 131 9.03 -4.17 -11.77
N ILE A 132 9.28 -4.38 -10.48
CA ILE A 132 8.26 -4.37 -9.43
C ILE A 132 7.64 -2.97 -9.29
N TRP A 133 8.48 -1.93 -9.30
CA TRP A 133 8.02 -0.54 -9.26
C TRP A 133 7.09 -0.21 -10.42
N GLU A 134 7.53 -0.49 -11.64
CA GLU A 134 6.78 -0.23 -12.87
C GLU A 134 5.45 -1.00 -12.85
N ARG A 135 5.46 -2.27 -12.44
CA ARG A 135 4.23 -3.08 -12.35
C ARG A 135 3.25 -2.55 -11.30
N VAL A 136 3.71 -2.15 -10.12
CA VAL A 136 2.83 -1.56 -9.09
C VAL A 136 2.25 -0.22 -9.55
N CYS A 137 3.03 0.58 -10.28
CA CYS A 137 2.51 1.81 -10.89
C CYS A 137 1.42 1.49 -11.91
N GLU A 138 1.65 0.54 -12.81
CA GLU A 138 0.66 0.09 -13.81
C GLU A 138 -0.64 -0.41 -13.13
N MET A 139 -0.54 -1.23 -12.09
CA MET A 139 -1.69 -1.70 -11.32
C MET A 139 -2.46 -0.55 -10.64
N GLY A 140 -1.78 0.53 -10.27
CA GLY A 140 -2.40 1.71 -9.69
C GLY A 140 -2.89 2.75 -10.70
N GLY A 141 -2.72 2.51 -12.00
CA GLY A 141 -2.97 3.49 -13.05
C GLY A 141 -2.00 4.69 -13.01
N GLY A 142 -0.84 4.54 -12.39
CA GLY A 142 0.13 5.61 -12.17
C GLY A 142 -0.07 6.38 -10.85
N TYR A 143 0.63 7.50 -10.73
CA TYR A 143 0.51 8.43 -9.61
C TYR A 143 0.56 9.87 -10.12
N SER A 144 -0.08 10.80 -9.42
CA SER A 144 -0.08 12.21 -9.85
C SER A 144 1.36 12.72 -10.01
N GLY A 145 1.66 13.38 -11.13
CA GLY A 145 3.01 13.89 -11.41
C GLY A 145 4.01 12.86 -11.94
N ASP A 146 3.56 11.65 -12.32
CA ASP A 146 4.35 10.71 -13.12
C ASP A 146 4.48 11.10 -14.60
N GLY A 147 3.77 12.17 -15.02
CA GLY A 147 3.77 12.68 -16.39
C GLY A 147 2.88 11.89 -17.34
N LEU A 148 1.99 11.05 -16.81
CA LEU A 148 0.95 10.35 -17.57
C LEU A 148 -0.42 11.03 -17.43
N ASP A 149 -0.50 12.27 -16.92
CA ASP A 149 -1.74 13.04 -16.83
C ASP A 149 -2.47 12.98 -18.19
N ASP A 150 -3.67 12.40 -18.19
CA ASP A 150 -4.45 12.02 -19.36
C ASP A 150 -4.49 13.12 -20.45
N ASP A 151 -3.78 12.89 -21.55
CA ASP A 151 -3.94 13.58 -22.84
C ASP A 151 -5.12 12.97 -23.66
N ASP A 152 -6.05 12.26 -23.02
CA ASP A 152 -7.13 11.49 -23.67
C ASP A 152 -8.52 11.78 -23.05
N ASP A 153 -8.97 13.04 -23.14
CA ASP A 153 -10.41 13.41 -23.17
C ASP A 153 -10.58 14.79 -23.84
N ASP A 154 -10.10 14.88 -25.08
CA ASP A 154 -10.50 15.94 -26.03
C ASP A 154 -10.70 15.27 -27.40
N ASP A 155 -11.45 14.15 -27.41
CA ASP A 155 -12.13 13.70 -28.62
C ASP A 155 -13.35 14.60 -28.82
N ASP A 156 -13.07 15.69 -29.53
CA ASP A 156 -13.99 16.60 -30.19
C ASP A 156 -14.96 15.79 -31.08
N GLY A 157 -15.96 15.18 -30.45
CA GLY A 157 -17.07 14.47 -31.08
C GLY A 157 -18.32 15.36 -31.10
N GLY A 158 -18.29 16.43 -31.89
CA GLY A 158 -19.49 17.22 -32.16
C GLY A 158 -20.59 16.43 -32.87
N GLY A 159 -21.85 16.64 -32.43
CA GLY A 159 -23.08 16.24 -33.14
C GLY A 159 -24.19 15.89 -32.15
N GLY A 160 -25.07 16.82 -31.78
CA GLY A 160 -26.36 17.08 -32.45
C GLY A 160 -27.45 16.80 -31.40
N ASP A 161 -28.13 17.84 -30.90
CA ASP A 161 -29.48 18.26 -31.33
C ASP A 161 -30.59 17.32 -30.84
N ASP A 162 -31.62 17.94 -30.26
CA ASP A 162 -33.00 17.46 -30.06
C ASP A 162 -33.16 16.35 -28.99
N ASP A 163 -34.19 16.25 -28.16
CA ASP A 163 -35.42 16.96 -27.80
C ASP A 163 -36.10 16.02 -26.76
N ASP A 164 -37.07 16.52 -25.99
CA ASP A 164 -38.11 15.76 -25.28
C ASP A 164 -37.67 14.81 -24.14
N ASP A 165 -38.45 14.47 -23.12
CA ASP A 165 -39.63 14.94 -22.39
C ASP A 165 -39.92 13.78 -21.40
N ASP A 166 -40.57 14.07 -20.27
CA ASP A 166 -41.40 13.10 -19.48
C ASP A 166 -40.75 11.80 -18.91
N ASP A 167 -41.15 11.19 -17.80
CA ASP A 167 -42.02 11.43 -16.63
C ASP A 167 -41.86 10.15 -15.77
N ASP A 168 -42.11 10.22 -14.45
CA ASP A 168 -42.71 9.16 -13.58
C ASP A 168 -42.09 7.71 -13.49
N ASP A 169 -42.10 6.93 -12.40
CA ASP A 169 -42.55 6.99 -10.99
C ASP A 169 -42.13 5.64 -10.34
N ASP A 170 -42.18 5.54 -8.99
CA ASP A 170 -42.18 4.37 -8.09
C ASP A 170 -40.93 3.42 -8.08
N ASP A 171 -40.02 3.41 -7.09
CA ASP A 171 -40.14 3.35 -5.61
C ASP A 171 -40.83 2.03 -5.15
N ASP A 172 -40.07 0.99 -4.77
CA ASP A 172 -39.68 0.65 -3.38
C ASP A 172 -40.80 -0.19 -2.68
N GLU A 173 -40.61 -1.14 -1.78
CA GLU A 173 -39.48 -1.58 -0.95
C GLU A 173 -39.94 -2.89 -0.24
N GLU A 174 -38.99 -3.55 0.44
CA GLU A 174 -39.14 -4.53 1.55
C GLU A 174 -39.41 -6.02 1.20
N GLU A 175 -38.49 -6.97 1.44
CA GLU A 175 -37.87 -7.42 2.73
C GLU A 175 -38.96 -8.02 3.67
N GLU A 176 -38.82 -9.15 4.36
CA GLU A 176 -37.67 -9.80 4.99
C GLU A 176 -38.12 -11.16 5.61
N GLU A 177 -37.14 -11.93 6.16
CA GLU A 177 -37.26 -12.88 7.30
C GLU A 177 -37.96 -14.26 7.08
N GLU A 178 -37.56 -15.42 7.64
CA GLU A 178 -36.60 -15.90 8.67
C GLU A 178 -36.52 -17.46 8.46
N GLU A 179 -35.36 -18.14 8.55
CA GLU A 179 -34.78 -18.84 9.74
C GLU A 179 -35.75 -19.84 10.41
N GLU A 180 -35.43 -21.08 10.81
CA GLU A 180 -34.28 -22.00 10.88
C GLU A 180 -34.93 -23.39 11.09
N GLU A 181 -34.46 -24.47 10.46
CA GLU A 181 -34.92 -25.83 10.78
C GLU A 181 -33.81 -26.57 11.54
N GLU A 182 -34.17 -27.00 12.74
CA GLU A 182 -33.43 -27.86 13.66
C GLU A 182 -33.27 -29.25 13.04
N ASP A 183 -32.08 -29.85 13.11
CA ASP A 183 -31.95 -31.30 13.03
C ASP A 183 -30.97 -31.74 14.13
N GLU A 184 -31.57 -32.13 15.26
CA GLU A 184 -31.03 -33.14 16.16
C GLU A 184 -30.92 -34.44 15.36
N ASP A 185 -29.77 -35.12 15.41
CA ASP A 185 -29.80 -36.57 15.27
C ASP A 185 -28.69 -37.18 16.13
N GLU A 186 -29.17 -38.13 16.91
CA GLU A 186 -28.51 -39.00 17.87
C GLU A 186 -27.61 -40.02 17.15
N ASP A 187 -27.28 -41.08 17.89
CA ASP A 187 -26.66 -42.33 17.45
C ASP A 187 -25.14 -42.32 17.34
N GLU A 188 -24.43 -43.33 17.82
CA GLU A 188 -24.64 -44.42 18.79
C GLU A 188 -23.25 -45.08 18.84
N ASP A 189 -22.91 -45.65 19.98
CA ASP A 189 -22.12 -46.87 20.18
C ASP A 189 -21.21 -47.40 19.04
N GLN A 190 -19.93 -47.58 19.37
CA GLN A 190 -19.26 -48.91 19.33
C GLN A 190 -17.85 -48.79 19.92
N GLU A 191 -17.59 -49.52 21.01
CA GLU A 191 -16.83 -50.79 21.06
C GLU A 191 -15.32 -50.55 20.86
N ASP A 192 -14.55 -50.59 21.94
CA ASP A 192 -13.87 -51.78 22.48
C ASP A 192 -12.50 -52.02 21.80
N GLU A 193 -11.66 -52.77 22.52
CA GLU A 193 -10.35 -53.28 22.14
C GLU A 193 -9.13 -52.50 22.68
N GLU A 194 -8.81 -52.93 23.90
CA GLU A 194 -7.48 -53.15 24.46
C GLU A 194 -6.39 -53.42 23.42
N GLU A 195 -5.16 -52.94 23.68
CA GLU A 195 -3.99 -53.81 23.68
C GLU A 195 -2.81 -53.15 24.40
N ASP A 196 -2.26 -53.94 25.33
CA ASP A 196 -0.97 -53.79 25.99
C ASP A 196 0.18 -53.54 24.99
N GLU A 197 1.25 -52.87 25.44
CA GLU A 197 2.58 -53.50 25.66
C GLU A 197 3.70 -52.44 25.77
N GLU A 198 4.42 -52.55 26.90
CA GLU A 198 5.78 -52.07 27.29
C GLU A 198 6.17 -50.58 27.26
#